data_AF-A0A818T6P6-F1
#
_entry.id   AF-A0A818T6P6-F1
#
_cell.length_a   1.000
_cell.length_b   1.000
_cell.length_c   1.000
_cell.angle_alpha   90.00
_cell.angle_beta   90.00
_cell.angle_gamma   90.00
#
_symmetry.space_group_name_H-M   'P 1'
#
loop_
_entity.id
_entity.type
_entity.pdbx_description
1 polymer ?
#
loop_
_entity_poly.entity_id
_entity_poly.type
_entity_poly.pdbx_seq_one_letter_code
_entity_poly.pdbx_strand_id
1 'polypeptide(L)'
;MFSTSIIRSTSYYLFVNPCIQQLFNSINKPLSNKQTLIDPNPPLVGQAIEIKEYLRQNSISFDESWTCIKALCCQSSNRLSGVIHIEKERGDFACLKCSTNGTWIDFKTQWQHFKTRTYCPKANTSSILLSDKELEIWEQSKTIEDNDKEFIDTILSRYGFTEEYTISMTTLQRYGIRLYQDQLIAPLHDTERSIVNIVVLDPMSYSDTKPIKLPAPFGLNLLSSRNAEIILVDSIWDALCVYQVTGKKAIALPSAKFSIRMNMIFEHLRKIHIWYWNDKALAFRLANVLNPHRCFMITYPMNAYTAFKSGHSLKTIVNESFAVINKCIEQFDTFRDLIRDELLQRTRFAGLQWQRFPMLTQILKGHRAGELTVLTGSTGCGKTTFLSEYSLDLCLQGLSTLFGSFEIQTHRLAKVMLTQYSGLNLSKHMDVFDKFADQFARLPMFFMTFHGQESIDKVINTMGNALF
;
A
#
# COMPACT_ATOMS: atom_id res chain seq x y z
N MET A 1 27.83 44.26 27.70
CA MET A 1 26.47 44.81 27.87
C MET A 1 25.68 44.48 26.63
N PHE A 2 24.71 43.59 26.73
CA PHE A 2 23.37 43.64 26.12
C PHE A 2 22.67 42.35 26.51
N SER A 3 21.96 42.43 27.64
CA SER A 3 20.87 41.54 27.98
C SER A 3 19.69 41.86 27.06
N THR A 4 19.01 40.84 26.53
CA THR A 4 17.55 40.68 26.70
C THR A 4 17.08 39.36 26.08
N SER A 5 16.23 38.70 26.86
CA SER A 5 15.39 37.54 26.59
C SER A 5 14.68 37.53 25.23
N ILE A 6 14.77 36.39 24.52
CA ILE A 6 13.78 36.00 23.49
C ILE A 6 13.31 34.58 23.81
N ILE A 7 12.04 34.51 24.19
CA ILE A 7 11.21 33.30 24.22
C ILE A 7 11.24 32.70 22.81
N ARG A 8 11.92 31.57 22.62
CA ARG A 8 11.89 30.84 21.36
C ARG A 8 10.57 30.08 21.25
N SER A 9 9.65 30.65 20.48
CA SER A 9 8.52 29.94 19.88
C SER A 9 9.04 28.72 19.13
N THR A 10 8.46 27.55 19.40
CA THR A 10 8.61 26.33 18.62
C THR A 10 8.10 26.60 17.20
N SER A 11 9.01 26.89 16.27
CA SER A 11 8.71 26.92 14.84
C SER A 11 8.51 25.49 14.36
N TYR A 12 7.25 25.10 14.13
CA TYR A 12 6.94 23.88 13.39
C TYR A 12 7.39 24.09 11.94
N TYR A 13 8.42 23.37 11.51
CA TYR A 13 8.78 23.31 10.10
C TYR A 13 7.81 22.37 9.38
N LEU A 14 6.88 22.94 8.62
CA LEU A 14 6.09 22.18 7.66
C LEU A 14 7.01 21.84 6.48
N PHE A 15 7.48 20.59 6.41
CA PHE A 15 8.13 20.09 5.20
C PHE A 15 7.06 19.79 4.15
N VAL A 16 6.66 20.81 3.40
CA VAL A 16 5.87 20.61 2.18
C VAL A 16 6.83 20.12 1.11
N ASN A 17 6.84 18.82 0.85
CA ASN A 17 7.57 18.27 -0.28
C ASN A 17 7.02 18.91 -1.57
N PRO A 18 7.86 19.46 -2.48
CA PRO A 18 7.42 20.04 -3.75
C PRO A 18 6.54 19.10 -4.59
N CYS A 19 6.75 17.77 -4.50
CA CYS A 19 5.87 16.78 -5.13
C CYS A 19 4.47 16.73 -4.50
N ILE A 20 4.36 16.89 -3.18
CA ILE A 20 3.07 16.97 -2.48
C ILE A 20 2.37 18.29 -2.80
N GLN A 21 3.12 19.38 -2.94
CA GLN A 21 2.58 20.68 -3.34
C GLN A 21 2.06 20.68 -4.78
N GLN A 22 2.73 19.99 -5.71
CA GLN A 22 2.21 19.75 -7.06
C GLN A 22 0.96 18.87 -7.05
N LEU A 23 0.88 17.87 -6.15
CA LEU A 23 -0.33 17.06 -5.96
C LEU A 23 -1.50 17.92 -5.44
N PHE A 24 -1.28 18.72 -4.40
CA PHE A 24 -2.28 19.65 -3.85
C PHE A 24 -2.74 20.70 -4.87
N ASN A 25 -1.82 21.28 -5.65
CA ASN A 25 -2.15 22.27 -6.68
C ASN A 25 -2.87 21.65 -7.89
N SER A 26 -2.65 20.35 -8.16
CA SER A 26 -3.41 19.62 -9.19
C SER A 26 -4.84 19.28 -8.75
N ILE A 27 -5.06 19.09 -7.44
CA ILE A 27 -6.39 18.86 -6.84
C ILE A 27 -7.17 20.18 -6.72
N ASN A 28 -6.49 21.30 -6.46
CA ASN A 28 -7.12 22.60 -6.18
C ASN A 28 -7.16 23.59 -7.36
N LYS A 29 -6.98 23.14 -8.61
CA LYS A 29 -7.27 24.03 -9.75
C LYS A 29 -8.77 24.36 -9.75
N PRO A 30 -9.16 25.66 -9.78
CA PRO A 30 -10.56 26.02 -9.91
C PRO A 30 -11.13 25.39 -11.17
N LEU A 31 -12.22 24.64 -11.01
CA LEU A 31 -12.96 23.97 -12.06
C LEU A 31 -13.47 25.01 -13.07
N SER A 32 -12.69 25.28 -14.12
CA SER A 32 -13.19 26.00 -15.29
C SER A 32 -14.12 25.07 -16.06
N ASN A 33 -15.43 25.21 -15.86
CA ASN A 33 -16.55 24.80 -16.73
C ASN A 33 -16.27 23.68 -17.75
N LYS A 34 -15.87 22.50 -17.27
CA LYS A 34 -16.05 21.24 -18.00
C LYS A 34 -16.76 20.29 -17.06
N GLN A 35 -17.94 19.85 -17.48
CA GLN A 35 -18.81 18.91 -16.81
C GLN A 35 -18.00 17.92 -15.99
N THR A 36 -18.01 18.13 -14.68
CA THR A 36 -17.62 17.12 -13.70
C THR A 36 -18.54 15.94 -13.94
N LEU A 37 -18.03 14.90 -14.61
CA LEU A 37 -18.53 13.55 -14.44
C LEU A 37 -18.19 13.17 -12.99
N ILE A 38 -19.01 13.69 -12.07
CA ILE A 38 -19.14 13.17 -10.71
C ILE A 38 -19.50 11.71 -10.92
N ASP A 39 -18.65 10.80 -10.44
CA ASP A 39 -19.00 9.40 -10.35
C ASP A 39 -20.27 9.32 -9.50
N PRO A 40 -21.42 8.86 -10.04
CA PRO A 40 -22.70 8.99 -9.37
C PRO A 40 -22.78 8.21 -8.04
N ASN A 41 -21.79 7.35 -7.75
CA ASN A 41 -21.67 6.60 -6.50
C ASN A 41 -20.23 6.66 -5.97
N PRO A 42 -19.90 7.52 -4.97
CA PRO A 42 -18.64 7.40 -4.25
C PRO A 42 -18.56 6.05 -3.51
N PRO A 43 -17.35 5.47 -3.34
CA PRO A 43 -17.20 4.21 -2.61
C PRO A 43 -17.75 4.35 -1.19
N LEU A 44 -18.66 3.45 -0.82
CA LEU A 44 -19.30 3.46 0.50
C LEU A 44 -18.30 2.92 1.54
N VAL A 45 -17.84 3.79 2.44
CA VAL A 45 -16.98 3.40 3.58
C VAL A 45 -17.69 2.28 4.36
N GLY A 46 -17.07 1.10 4.42
CA GLY A 46 -17.62 -0.07 5.12
C GLY A 46 -18.35 -1.10 4.26
N GLN A 47 -18.52 -0.90 2.95
CA GLN A 47 -19.24 -1.83 2.08
C GLN A 47 -18.62 -3.24 2.05
N ALA A 48 -17.29 -3.35 2.06
CA ALA A 48 -16.61 -4.64 2.16
C ALA A 48 -16.91 -5.39 3.47
N ILE A 49 -17.16 -4.69 4.57
CA ILE A 49 -17.55 -5.30 5.85
C ILE A 49 -18.97 -5.84 5.74
N GLU A 50 -19.91 -5.04 5.21
CA GLU A 50 -21.30 -5.46 4.99
C GLU A 50 -21.39 -6.70 4.08
N ILE A 51 -20.63 -6.70 2.98
CA ILE A 51 -20.55 -7.87 2.07
C ILE A 51 -20.13 -9.10 2.86
N LYS A 52 -19.05 -9.02 3.64
CA LYS A 52 -18.55 -10.16 4.43
C LYS A 52 -19.52 -10.64 5.49
N GLU A 53 -20.18 -9.73 6.19
CA GLU A 53 -21.21 -10.07 7.17
C GLU A 53 -22.39 -10.79 6.51
N TYR A 54 -22.86 -10.29 5.38
CA TYR A 54 -23.93 -10.94 4.61
C TYR A 54 -23.53 -12.35 4.16
N LEU A 55 -22.31 -12.52 3.62
CA LEU A 55 -21.81 -13.83 3.20
C LEU A 55 -21.73 -14.82 4.38
N ARG A 56 -21.26 -14.37 5.56
CA ARG A 56 -21.23 -15.21 6.78
C ARG A 56 -22.62 -15.58 7.27
N GLN A 57 -23.55 -14.63 7.33
CA GLN A 57 -24.94 -14.87 7.74
C GLN A 57 -25.64 -15.90 6.84
N ASN A 58 -25.29 -15.92 5.54
CA ASN A 58 -25.84 -16.86 4.57
C ASN A 58 -25.02 -18.16 4.41
N SER A 59 -24.03 -18.41 5.28
CA SER A 59 -23.16 -19.59 5.24
C SER A 59 -22.46 -19.79 3.88
N ILE A 60 -22.01 -18.69 3.27
CA ILE A 60 -21.29 -18.69 2.00
C ILE A 60 -19.79 -18.65 2.29
N SER A 61 -19.05 -19.67 1.84
CA SER A 61 -17.58 -19.66 1.92
C SER A 61 -17.02 -18.62 0.96
N PHE A 62 -16.08 -17.80 1.43
CA PHE A 62 -15.43 -16.80 0.61
C PHE A 62 -13.95 -16.63 0.96
N ASP A 63 -13.18 -16.21 -0.04
CA ASP A 63 -11.78 -15.82 0.08
C ASP A 63 -11.62 -14.34 -0.29
N GLU A 64 -10.75 -13.62 0.40
CA GLU A 64 -10.40 -12.26 0.02
C GLU A 64 -9.25 -12.24 -1.01
N SER A 65 -9.38 -11.36 -2.00
CA SER A 65 -8.31 -11.01 -2.92
C SER A 65 -8.01 -9.50 -2.87
N TRP A 66 -7.19 -8.96 -3.77
CA TRP A 66 -6.77 -7.57 -3.76
C TRP A 66 -7.95 -6.61 -3.91
N THR A 67 -8.77 -6.82 -4.94
CA THR A 67 -9.88 -5.92 -5.29
C THR A 67 -11.25 -6.53 -5.05
N CYS A 68 -11.32 -7.86 -4.97
CA CYS A 68 -12.56 -8.60 -4.86
C CYS A 68 -12.65 -9.48 -3.61
N ILE A 69 -13.87 -9.91 -3.30
CA ILE A 69 -14.19 -11.07 -2.47
C ILE A 69 -14.63 -12.19 -3.43
N LYS A 70 -14.03 -13.36 -3.32
CA LYS A 70 -14.31 -14.53 -4.17
C LYS A 70 -15.23 -15.48 -3.43
N ALA A 71 -16.33 -15.88 -4.07
CA ALA A 71 -17.25 -16.87 -3.56
C ALA A 71 -17.56 -17.92 -4.64
N LEU A 72 -17.99 -19.12 -4.22
CA LEU A 72 -18.46 -20.12 -5.18
C LEU A 72 -19.75 -19.65 -5.85
N CYS A 73 -19.81 -19.78 -7.17
CA CYS A 73 -20.99 -19.42 -7.96
C CYS A 73 -22.20 -20.34 -7.70
N CYS A 74 -21.95 -21.53 -7.16
CA CYS A 74 -22.98 -22.52 -6.83
C CYS A 74 -22.53 -23.35 -5.62
N GLN A 75 -23.47 -23.91 -4.85
CA GLN A 75 -23.17 -24.60 -3.58
C GLN A 75 -22.38 -25.92 -3.74
N SER A 76 -22.30 -26.48 -4.95
CA SER A 76 -21.51 -27.69 -5.17
C SER A 76 -20.00 -27.36 -5.18
N SER A 77 -19.26 -27.95 -4.26
CA SER A 77 -17.79 -27.86 -4.17
C SER A 77 -17.04 -28.66 -5.26
N ASN A 78 -17.75 -29.10 -6.31
CA ASN A 78 -17.16 -29.84 -7.42
C ASN A 78 -16.32 -28.92 -8.31
N ARG A 79 -15.33 -29.47 -9.04
CA ARG A 79 -14.53 -28.76 -10.08
C ARG A 79 -15.37 -28.06 -11.17
N LEU A 80 -16.68 -28.28 -11.17
CA LEU A 80 -17.66 -27.70 -12.08
C LEU A 80 -18.27 -26.38 -11.57
N SER A 81 -17.95 -25.92 -10.36
CA SER A 81 -18.37 -24.59 -9.90
C SER A 81 -17.52 -23.49 -10.54
N GLY A 82 -18.16 -22.35 -10.81
CA GLY A 82 -17.48 -21.11 -11.17
C GLY A 82 -17.16 -20.30 -9.92
N VAL A 83 -16.36 -19.24 -10.07
CA VAL A 83 -16.08 -18.29 -8.98
C VAL A 83 -16.77 -16.97 -9.31
N ILE A 84 -17.61 -16.51 -8.39
CA ILE A 84 -18.12 -15.14 -8.40
C ILE A 84 -17.09 -14.26 -7.71
N HIS A 85 -16.72 -13.16 -8.36
CA HIS A 85 -15.93 -12.09 -7.78
C HIS A 85 -16.85 -10.91 -7.50
N ILE A 86 -16.82 -10.40 -6.27
CA ILE A 86 -17.60 -9.26 -5.81
C ILE A 86 -16.61 -8.13 -5.51
N GLU A 87 -16.76 -6.97 -6.14
CA GLU A 87 -15.91 -5.79 -5.91
C GLU A 87 -16.06 -5.27 -4.49
N LYS A 88 -14.94 -5.02 -3.79
CA LYS A 88 -14.96 -4.54 -2.40
C LYS A 88 -15.54 -3.13 -2.24
N GLU A 89 -15.36 -2.27 -3.25
CA GLU A 89 -15.75 -0.85 -3.18
C GLU A 89 -17.19 -0.56 -3.59
N ARG A 90 -17.71 -1.26 -4.61
CA ARG A 90 -19.07 -1.02 -5.17
C ARG A 90 -20.03 -2.18 -4.95
N GLY A 91 -19.50 -3.38 -4.67
CA GLY A 91 -20.29 -4.60 -4.55
C GLY A 91 -20.78 -5.19 -5.87
N ASP A 92 -20.39 -4.61 -7.01
CA ASP A 92 -20.64 -5.20 -8.32
C ASP A 92 -20.00 -6.59 -8.40
N PHE A 93 -20.70 -7.56 -8.98
CA PHE A 93 -20.23 -8.94 -9.07
C PHE A 93 -20.20 -9.45 -10.49
N ALA A 94 -19.32 -10.42 -10.76
CA ALA A 94 -19.31 -11.17 -11.99
C ALA A 94 -18.72 -12.57 -11.82
N CYS A 95 -19.12 -13.51 -12.68
CA CYS A 95 -18.56 -14.85 -12.80
C CYS A 95 -18.01 -15.05 -14.22
N LEU A 96 -16.72 -15.36 -14.37
CA LEU A 96 -16.11 -15.57 -15.69
C LEU A 96 -16.58 -16.86 -16.40
N LYS A 97 -17.20 -17.79 -15.66
CA LYS A 97 -17.60 -19.09 -16.22
C LYS A 97 -18.97 -19.04 -16.89
N CYS A 98 -19.97 -18.50 -16.18
CA CYS A 98 -21.33 -18.36 -16.69
C CYS A 98 -21.66 -16.95 -17.19
N SER A 99 -20.69 -16.04 -17.17
CA SER A 99 -20.77 -14.62 -17.57
C SER A 99 -21.84 -13.80 -16.84
N THR A 100 -22.48 -14.34 -15.80
CA THR A 100 -23.42 -13.64 -14.94
C THR A 100 -22.73 -12.49 -14.22
N ASN A 101 -23.36 -11.32 -14.21
CA ASN A 101 -22.88 -10.11 -13.55
C ASN A 101 -24.07 -9.27 -13.05
N GLY A 102 -23.78 -8.27 -12.22
CA GLY A 102 -24.80 -7.35 -11.71
C GLY A 102 -24.28 -6.53 -10.53
N THR A 103 -25.17 -5.74 -9.93
CA THR A 103 -24.92 -4.97 -8.72
C THR A 103 -24.99 -5.82 -7.46
N TRP A 104 -24.65 -5.25 -6.30
CA TRP A 104 -24.80 -5.94 -5.02
C TRP A 104 -26.25 -6.35 -4.70
N ILE A 105 -27.22 -5.56 -5.15
CA ILE A 105 -28.66 -5.87 -4.98
C ILE A 105 -29.04 -7.07 -5.85
N ASP A 106 -28.55 -7.09 -7.09
CA ASP A 106 -28.75 -8.22 -8.00
C ASP A 106 -28.16 -9.50 -7.42
N PHE A 107 -26.99 -9.43 -6.76
CA PHE A 107 -26.38 -10.58 -6.09
C PHE A 107 -27.29 -11.13 -4.99
N LYS A 108 -27.76 -10.28 -4.06
CA LYS A 108 -28.64 -10.70 -2.95
C LYS A 108 -29.91 -11.36 -3.46
N THR A 109 -30.46 -10.85 -4.58
CA THR A 109 -31.68 -11.38 -5.20
C THR A 109 -31.43 -12.71 -5.90
N GLN A 110 -30.33 -12.81 -6.66
CA GLN A 110 -29.98 -14.00 -7.44
C GLN A 110 -29.37 -15.12 -6.59
N TRP A 111 -28.88 -14.82 -5.38
CA TRP A 111 -28.25 -15.82 -4.51
C TRP A 111 -29.16 -17.02 -4.21
N GLN A 112 -30.47 -16.80 -4.09
CA GLN A 112 -31.44 -17.90 -3.90
C GLN A 112 -31.41 -18.90 -5.07
N HIS A 113 -31.21 -18.41 -6.30
CA HIS A 113 -31.03 -19.26 -7.48
C HIS A 113 -29.63 -19.89 -7.55
N PHE A 114 -28.58 -19.17 -7.13
CA PHE A 114 -27.22 -19.73 -7.10
C PHE A 114 -27.08 -20.85 -6.07
N LYS A 115 -27.75 -20.73 -4.93
CA LYS A 115 -27.75 -21.73 -3.85
C LYS A 115 -28.31 -23.07 -4.31
N THR A 116 -29.33 -23.08 -5.16
CA THR A 116 -29.97 -24.32 -5.65
C THR A 116 -29.27 -24.93 -6.86
N ARG A 117 -28.36 -24.19 -7.53
CA ARG A 117 -27.61 -24.71 -8.69
C ARG A 117 -26.58 -25.76 -8.27
N THR A 118 -26.54 -26.86 -9.01
CA THR A 118 -25.56 -27.95 -8.83
C THR A 118 -24.33 -27.82 -9.73
N TYR A 119 -24.36 -26.95 -10.75
CA TYR A 119 -23.21 -26.64 -11.60
C TYR A 119 -23.30 -25.22 -12.17
N CYS A 120 -22.15 -24.68 -12.57
CA CYS A 120 -22.05 -23.37 -13.22
C CYS A 120 -21.93 -23.58 -14.74
N PRO A 121 -22.92 -23.15 -15.56
CA PRO A 121 -22.88 -23.35 -17.00
C PRO A 121 -21.73 -22.56 -17.63
N LYS A 122 -21.12 -23.09 -18.68
CA LYS A 122 -20.18 -22.31 -19.50
C LYS A 122 -20.99 -21.38 -20.40
N ALA A 123 -20.67 -20.10 -20.41
CA ALA A 123 -21.25 -19.18 -21.38
C ALA A 123 -20.81 -19.56 -22.80
N ASN A 124 -21.74 -19.51 -23.76
CA ASN A 124 -21.40 -19.54 -25.18
C ASN A 124 -20.78 -18.20 -25.55
N THR A 125 -19.45 -18.16 -25.63
CA THR A 125 -18.70 -17.01 -26.11
C THR A 125 -18.55 -17.12 -27.62
N SER A 126 -19.39 -16.40 -28.36
CA SER A 126 -19.23 -16.26 -29.80
C SER A 126 -18.17 -15.20 -30.12
N SER A 127 -17.22 -15.65 -30.96
CA SER A 127 -16.44 -14.93 -31.98
C SER A 127 -16.66 -13.42 -32.16
N ILE A 128 -15.54 -12.69 -32.14
CA ILE A 128 -15.28 -11.39 -32.80
C ILE A 128 -16.48 -10.43 -32.84
N LEU A 129 -16.48 -9.43 -31.95
CA LEU A 129 -17.53 -8.40 -31.85
C LEU A 129 -17.20 -7.14 -32.68
N LEU A 130 -16.56 -7.32 -33.83
CA LEU A 130 -16.21 -6.21 -34.71
C LEU A 130 -17.44 -5.68 -35.45
N SER A 131 -17.49 -4.37 -35.70
CA SER A 131 -18.44 -3.81 -36.67
C SER A 131 -18.13 -4.33 -38.07
N ASP A 132 -19.10 -4.29 -39.00
CA ASP A 132 -18.92 -4.80 -40.37
C ASP A 132 -17.68 -4.20 -41.06
N LYS A 133 -17.44 -2.90 -40.87
CA LYS A 133 -16.26 -2.20 -41.39
C LYS A 133 -14.96 -2.68 -40.75
N GLU A 134 -14.95 -2.87 -39.43
CA GLU A 134 -13.77 -3.38 -38.73
C GLU A 134 -13.48 -4.84 -39.11
N LEU A 135 -14.51 -5.65 -39.30
CA LEU A 135 -14.41 -7.03 -39.75
C LEU A 135 -13.79 -7.10 -41.16
N GLU A 136 -14.26 -6.26 -42.08
CA GLU A 136 -13.72 -6.17 -43.44
C GLU A 136 -12.22 -5.83 -43.43
N ILE A 137 -11.82 -4.79 -42.68
CA ILE A 137 -10.40 -4.43 -42.51
C ILE A 137 -9.59 -5.58 -41.91
N TRP A 138 -10.16 -6.28 -40.91
CA TRP A 138 -9.48 -7.39 -40.25
C TRP A 138 -9.28 -8.59 -41.18
N GLU A 139 -10.29 -8.96 -41.97
CA GLU A 139 -10.24 -10.06 -42.94
C GLU A 139 -9.28 -9.77 -44.09
N GLN A 140 -9.22 -8.51 -44.55
CA GLN A 140 -8.30 -8.08 -45.60
C GLN A 140 -6.86 -7.85 -45.09
N SER A 141 -6.66 -7.76 -43.77
CA SER A 141 -5.33 -7.60 -43.20
C SER A 141 -4.53 -8.90 -43.21
N LYS A 142 -3.20 -8.81 -43.29
CA LYS A 142 -2.29 -9.97 -43.19
C LYS A 142 -1.47 -9.94 -41.91
N THR A 143 -1.13 -11.11 -41.41
CA THR A 143 -0.12 -11.24 -40.34
C THR A 143 1.23 -10.80 -40.86
N ILE A 144 2.02 -10.16 -40.00
CA ILE A 144 3.36 -9.70 -40.35
C ILE A 144 4.30 -10.90 -40.48
N GLU A 145 5.01 -11.00 -41.60
CA GLU A 145 5.97 -12.07 -41.91
C GLU A 145 7.40 -11.50 -42.08
N ASP A 146 8.42 -12.35 -42.05
CA ASP A 146 9.84 -11.91 -42.11
C ASP A 146 10.19 -11.19 -43.43
N ASN A 147 9.49 -11.54 -44.53
CA ASN A 147 9.63 -10.89 -45.84
C ASN A 147 9.09 -9.45 -45.86
N ASP A 148 8.28 -9.05 -44.86
CA ASP A 148 7.70 -7.70 -44.78
C ASP A 148 8.65 -6.69 -44.13
N LYS A 149 9.84 -7.09 -43.69
CA LYS A 149 10.72 -6.27 -42.84
C LYS A 149 11.02 -4.89 -43.44
N GLU A 150 11.49 -4.82 -44.68
CA GLU A 150 11.85 -3.55 -45.33
C GLU A 150 10.64 -2.60 -45.47
N PHE A 151 9.47 -3.18 -45.76
CA PHE A 151 8.22 -2.44 -45.85
C PHE A 151 7.76 -1.94 -44.47
N ILE A 152 7.87 -2.76 -43.44
CA ILE A 152 7.53 -2.40 -42.06
C ILE A 152 8.49 -1.32 -41.54
N ASP A 153 9.78 -1.44 -41.79
CA ASP A 153 10.77 -0.41 -41.42
C ASP A 153 10.44 0.94 -42.08
N THR A 154 9.99 0.91 -43.35
CA THR A 154 9.48 2.10 -44.05
C THR A 154 8.24 2.68 -43.35
N ILE A 155 7.29 1.85 -42.93
CA ILE A 155 6.11 2.32 -42.18
C ILE A 155 6.52 2.88 -40.80
N LEU A 156 7.39 2.19 -40.05
CA LEU A 156 7.85 2.59 -38.72
C LEU A 156 8.60 3.93 -38.75
N SER A 157 9.37 4.20 -39.80
CA SER A 157 10.03 5.50 -39.99
C SER A 157 9.05 6.68 -40.01
N ARG A 158 7.80 6.48 -40.47
CA ARG A 158 6.74 7.50 -40.48
C ARG A 158 6.28 7.88 -39.06
N TYR A 159 6.49 7.01 -38.07
CA TYR A 159 6.26 7.32 -36.65
C TYR A 159 7.51 7.96 -36.02
N GLY A 160 8.65 7.97 -36.70
CA GLY A 160 9.91 8.53 -36.22
C GLY A 160 10.79 7.53 -35.49
N PHE A 161 10.58 6.22 -35.70
CA PHE A 161 11.56 5.20 -35.34
C PHE A 161 12.78 5.29 -36.26
N THR A 162 13.97 4.97 -35.74
CA THR A 162 15.24 4.93 -36.48
C THR A 162 15.78 3.51 -36.53
N GLU A 163 16.80 3.23 -37.35
CA GLU A 163 17.41 1.88 -37.40
C GLU A 163 17.90 1.39 -36.03
N GLU A 164 18.43 2.29 -35.19
CA GLU A 164 18.90 1.98 -33.84
C GLU A 164 17.75 1.78 -32.84
N TYR A 165 16.70 2.60 -32.96
CA TYR A 165 15.54 2.61 -32.06
C TYR A 165 14.26 2.30 -32.83
N THR A 166 14.13 1.06 -33.32
CA THR A 166 12.94 0.54 -34.01
C THR A 166 12.25 -0.57 -33.23
N ILE A 167 10.99 -0.89 -33.57
CA ILE A 167 10.26 -2.03 -33.02
C ILE A 167 10.48 -3.27 -33.89
N SER A 168 10.95 -4.33 -33.26
CA SER A 168 11.15 -5.65 -33.86
C SER A 168 9.85 -6.27 -34.36
N MET A 169 9.95 -6.96 -35.50
CA MET A 169 8.88 -7.77 -36.08
C MET A 169 8.32 -8.79 -35.07
N THR A 170 9.20 -9.40 -34.27
CA THR A 170 8.81 -10.33 -33.20
C THR A 170 7.91 -9.68 -32.15
N THR A 171 8.11 -8.39 -31.85
CA THR A 171 7.28 -7.65 -30.91
C THR A 171 5.91 -7.34 -31.51
N LEU A 172 5.88 -6.90 -32.77
CA LEU A 172 4.64 -6.64 -33.51
C LEU A 172 3.79 -7.92 -33.62
N GLN A 173 4.39 -9.02 -34.10
CA GLN A 173 3.75 -10.33 -34.19
C GLN A 173 3.23 -10.80 -32.84
N ARG A 174 4.00 -10.60 -31.76
CA ARG A 174 3.60 -11.04 -30.43
C ARG A 174 2.33 -10.35 -29.96
N TYR A 175 2.20 -9.05 -30.18
CA TYR A 175 0.99 -8.28 -29.85
C TYR A 175 -0.15 -8.49 -30.85
N GLY A 176 0.07 -9.24 -31.93
CA GLY A 176 -0.92 -9.47 -32.98
C GLY A 176 -1.13 -8.28 -33.89
N ILE A 177 -0.15 -7.38 -34.01
CA ILE A 177 -0.20 -6.30 -35.00
C ILE A 177 -0.22 -6.92 -36.40
N ARG A 178 -1.09 -6.40 -37.26
CA ARG A 178 -1.28 -6.85 -38.64
C ARG A 178 -1.02 -5.70 -39.61
N LEU A 179 -0.74 -6.06 -40.86
CA LEU A 179 -0.61 -5.13 -41.95
C LEU A 179 -1.93 -5.07 -42.73
N TYR A 180 -2.44 -3.87 -42.94
CA TYR A 180 -3.57 -3.61 -43.82
C TYR A 180 -3.17 -2.50 -44.77
N GLN A 181 -3.01 -2.84 -46.05
CA GLN A 181 -2.46 -1.92 -47.06
C GLN A 181 -1.10 -1.36 -46.58
N ASP A 182 -0.93 -0.03 -46.54
CA ASP A 182 0.28 0.66 -46.11
C ASP A 182 0.26 1.08 -44.62
N GLN A 183 -0.55 0.41 -43.81
CA GLN A 183 -0.80 0.77 -42.42
C GLN A 183 -0.71 -0.43 -41.47
N LEU A 184 -0.33 -0.14 -40.23
CA LEU A 184 -0.36 -1.10 -39.13
C LEU A 184 -1.70 -1.01 -38.41
N ILE A 185 -2.28 -2.18 -38.11
CA ILE A 185 -3.52 -2.26 -37.33
C ILE A 185 -3.28 -3.06 -36.04
N ALA A 186 -3.89 -2.61 -34.96
CA ALA A 186 -3.77 -3.19 -33.64
C ALA A 186 -5.12 -3.79 -33.18
N PRO A 187 -5.19 -5.09 -32.89
CA PRO A 187 -6.39 -5.70 -32.33
C PRO A 187 -6.51 -5.40 -30.84
N LEU A 188 -7.68 -4.91 -30.44
CA LEU A 188 -8.04 -4.72 -29.04
C LEU A 188 -8.91 -5.87 -28.57
N HIS A 189 -8.67 -6.29 -27.35
CA HIS A 189 -9.26 -7.49 -26.81
C HIS A 189 -10.11 -7.15 -25.58
N ASP A 190 -11.19 -7.89 -25.41
CA ASP A 190 -11.95 -7.86 -24.17
C ASP A 190 -11.32 -8.74 -23.09
N THR A 191 -12.05 -8.87 -21.99
CA THR A 191 -11.68 -9.71 -20.85
C THR A 191 -11.67 -11.20 -21.14
N GLU A 192 -12.35 -11.63 -22.19
CA GLU A 192 -12.45 -13.02 -22.64
C GLU A 192 -11.41 -13.34 -23.73
N ARG A 193 -10.57 -12.34 -24.07
CA ARG A 193 -9.53 -12.38 -25.12
C ARG A 193 -10.10 -12.48 -26.53
N SER A 194 -11.36 -12.11 -26.71
CA SER A 194 -11.97 -11.94 -28.02
C SER A 194 -11.60 -10.58 -28.59
N ILE A 195 -11.42 -10.50 -29.91
CA ILE A 195 -11.19 -9.22 -30.58
C ILE A 195 -12.52 -8.47 -30.62
N VAL A 196 -12.53 -7.27 -30.05
CA VAL A 196 -13.74 -6.43 -29.95
C VAL A 196 -13.61 -5.12 -30.70
N ASN A 197 -12.38 -4.68 -30.98
CA ASN A 197 -12.11 -3.52 -31.83
C ASN A 197 -10.79 -3.70 -32.56
N ILE A 198 -10.61 -2.92 -33.62
CA ILE A 198 -9.31 -2.70 -34.26
C ILE A 198 -9.00 -1.21 -34.27
N VAL A 199 -7.74 -0.86 -34.09
CA VAL A 199 -7.27 0.52 -34.24
C VAL A 199 -6.23 0.54 -35.35
N VAL A 200 -6.52 1.32 -36.39
CA VAL A 200 -5.52 1.69 -37.39
C VAL A 200 -4.54 2.66 -36.72
N LEU A 201 -3.26 2.31 -36.71
CA LEU A 201 -2.22 3.17 -36.18
C LEU A 201 -1.95 4.24 -37.23
N ASP A 202 -2.44 5.45 -37.05
CA ASP A 202 -2.20 6.57 -37.97
C ASP A 202 -1.11 7.50 -37.39
N PRO A 203 0.03 7.71 -38.09
CA PRO A 203 1.07 8.64 -37.67
C PRO A 203 0.55 10.06 -37.39
N MET A 204 -0.45 10.52 -38.16
CA MET A 204 -1.02 11.87 -38.03
C MET A 204 -1.94 12.01 -36.80
N SER A 205 -2.52 10.91 -36.35
CA SER A 205 -3.37 10.87 -35.15
C SER A 205 -2.56 10.78 -33.84
N TYR A 206 -1.27 10.45 -33.96
CA TYR A 206 -0.42 10.17 -32.82
C TYR A 206 0.43 11.39 -32.48
N SER A 207 -0.10 12.27 -31.62
CA SER A 207 0.70 13.35 -31.04
C SER A 207 1.21 12.94 -29.67
N ASP A 208 2.47 13.28 -29.37
CA ASP A 208 3.08 13.13 -28.04
C ASP A 208 2.29 13.85 -26.93
N THR A 209 1.25 14.63 -27.26
CA THR A 209 0.47 15.42 -26.30
C THR A 209 -0.98 14.97 -26.15
N LYS A 210 -1.52 14.14 -27.05
CA LYS A 210 -2.89 13.61 -27.00
C LYS A 210 -2.90 12.13 -27.45
N PRO A 211 -2.80 11.18 -26.51
CA PRO A 211 -2.90 9.76 -26.87
C PRO A 211 -4.27 9.45 -27.47
N ILE A 212 -4.30 8.54 -28.43
CA ILE A 212 -5.53 8.00 -29.01
C ILE A 212 -6.35 7.41 -27.86
N LYS A 213 -7.60 7.88 -27.69
CA LYS A 213 -8.52 7.25 -26.75
C LYS A 213 -8.87 5.86 -27.27
N LEU A 214 -8.29 4.85 -26.65
CA LEU A 214 -8.62 3.47 -26.97
C LEU A 214 -10.09 3.19 -26.61
N PRO A 215 -10.83 2.41 -27.41
CA PRO A 215 -12.18 1.96 -27.06
C PRO A 215 -12.17 0.72 -26.15
N ALA A 216 -11.10 -0.09 -26.24
CA ALA A 216 -10.90 -1.33 -25.49
C ALA A 216 -9.43 -1.47 -25.06
N PRO A 217 -9.10 -2.40 -24.15
CA PRO A 217 -7.71 -2.68 -23.78
C PRO A 217 -6.88 -3.29 -24.94
N PHE A 218 -5.61 -2.91 -25.01
CA PHE A 218 -4.64 -3.51 -25.92
C PHE A 218 -3.61 -4.34 -25.15
N GLY A 219 -3.29 -5.54 -25.65
CA GLY A 219 -2.31 -6.45 -25.04
C GLY A 219 -2.87 -7.42 -23.98
N LEU A 220 -4.19 -7.44 -23.72
CA LEU A 220 -4.81 -8.39 -22.78
C LEU A 220 -4.62 -9.85 -23.18
N ASN A 221 -4.58 -10.14 -24.48
CA ASN A 221 -4.30 -11.47 -25.03
C ASN A 221 -2.94 -12.04 -24.58
N LEU A 222 -1.99 -11.20 -24.19
CA LEU A 222 -0.67 -11.62 -23.71
C LEU A 222 -0.66 -12.07 -22.25
N LEU A 223 -1.71 -11.77 -21.49
CA LEU A 223 -1.81 -12.17 -20.10
C LEU A 223 -2.13 -13.64 -19.97
N SER A 224 -1.45 -14.27 -19.02
CA SER A 224 -1.68 -15.64 -18.59
C SER A 224 -1.72 -15.67 -17.06
N SER A 225 -2.33 -16.70 -16.48
CA SER A 225 -2.35 -16.89 -15.02
C SER A 225 -0.98 -17.03 -14.37
N ARG A 226 0.10 -17.19 -15.17
CA ARG A 226 1.49 -17.25 -14.70
C ARG A 226 2.12 -15.87 -14.52
N ASN A 227 1.50 -14.82 -15.05
CA ASN A 227 2.03 -13.47 -14.90
C ASN A 227 1.86 -13.01 -13.44
N ALA A 228 2.96 -12.61 -12.80
CA ALA A 228 2.92 -12.01 -11.47
C ALA A 228 3.02 -10.47 -11.53
N GLU A 229 3.53 -9.94 -12.65
CA GLU A 229 3.88 -8.53 -12.82
C GLU A 229 3.54 -8.05 -14.24
N ILE A 230 2.99 -6.83 -14.33
CA ILE A 230 2.65 -6.16 -15.59
C ILE A 230 2.99 -4.67 -15.53
N ILE A 231 2.93 -4.02 -16.69
CA ILE A 231 3.01 -2.56 -16.82
C ILE A 231 1.76 -2.03 -17.51
N LEU A 232 1.12 -1.03 -16.91
CA LEU A 232 -0.01 -0.31 -17.48
C LEU A 232 0.50 0.99 -18.09
N VAL A 233 0.11 1.25 -19.34
CA VAL A 233 0.52 2.41 -20.12
C VAL A 233 -0.70 3.07 -20.78
N ASP A 234 -0.52 4.28 -21.28
CA ASP A 234 -1.57 5.09 -21.89
C ASP A 234 -1.75 4.83 -23.40
N SER A 235 -0.82 4.16 -24.06
CA SER A 235 -0.89 3.95 -25.51
C SER A 235 -0.33 2.61 -26.02
N ILE A 236 -0.69 2.28 -27.27
CA ILE A 236 -0.22 1.08 -27.98
C ILE A 236 1.30 1.11 -28.17
N TRP A 237 1.87 2.25 -28.61
CA TRP A 237 3.32 2.35 -28.85
C TRP A 237 4.13 2.22 -27.56
N ASP A 238 3.64 2.78 -26.46
CA ASP A 238 4.26 2.60 -25.14
C ASP A 238 4.29 1.12 -24.75
N ALA A 239 3.20 0.38 -25.00
CA ALA A 239 3.13 -1.03 -24.68
C ALA A 239 4.14 -1.85 -25.49
N LEU A 240 4.26 -1.56 -26.78
CA LEU A 240 5.23 -2.23 -27.67
C LEU A 240 6.67 -1.94 -27.24
N CYS A 241 7.02 -0.66 -26.99
CA CYS A 241 8.37 -0.26 -26.56
C CYS A 241 8.76 -0.90 -25.23
N VAL A 242 7.86 -0.86 -24.24
CA VAL A 242 8.09 -1.45 -22.91
C VAL A 242 8.31 -2.95 -23.03
N TYR A 243 7.47 -3.67 -23.78
CA TYR A 243 7.63 -5.11 -23.92
C TYR A 243 8.93 -5.48 -24.62
N GLN A 244 9.27 -4.80 -25.71
CA GLN A 244 10.51 -5.05 -26.43
C GLN A 244 11.74 -4.92 -25.54
N VAL A 245 11.82 -3.82 -24.77
CA VAL A 245 13.01 -3.53 -23.97
C VAL A 245 13.05 -4.36 -22.70
N THR A 246 11.91 -4.54 -22.02
CA THR A 246 11.88 -5.13 -20.68
C THR A 246 11.48 -6.60 -20.65
N GLY A 247 10.82 -7.11 -21.71
CA GLY A 247 10.15 -8.41 -21.73
C GLY A 247 8.89 -8.50 -20.87
N LYS A 248 8.59 -7.48 -20.05
CA LYS A 248 7.41 -7.43 -19.17
C LYS A 248 6.17 -7.14 -20.01
N LYS A 249 5.05 -7.82 -19.71
CA LYS A 249 3.79 -7.62 -20.43
C LYS A 249 3.26 -6.22 -20.13
N ALA A 250 3.12 -5.42 -21.18
CA ALA A 250 2.57 -4.08 -21.09
C ALA A 250 1.17 -4.03 -21.71
N ILE A 251 0.24 -3.36 -21.05
CA ILE A 251 -1.17 -3.28 -21.44
C ILE A 251 -1.55 -1.80 -21.52
N ALA A 252 -2.08 -1.40 -22.68
CA ALA A 252 -2.61 -0.06 -22.85
C ALA A 252 -4.11 -0.06 -22.54
N LEU A 253 -4.57 0.84 -21.65
CA LEU A 253 -5.96 0.83 -21.20
C LEU A 253 -6.78 2.05 -21.66
N PRO A 254 -8.03 1.84 -22.10
CA PRO A 254 -8.98 2.88 -22.51
C PRO A 254 -9.57 3.59 -21.29
N SER A 255 -8.97 4.71 -20.85
CA SER A 255 -9.48 5.63 -19.83
C SER A 255 -10.34 5.06 -18.67
N ALA A 256 -9.74 4.87 -17.49
CA ALA A 256 -10.30 4.90 -16.12
C ALA A 256 -11.50 4.02 -15.70
N LYS A 257 -12.44 3.68 -16.58
CA LYS A 257 -13.64 2.92 -16.20
C LYS A 257 -13.28 1.45 -16.13
N PHE A 258 -12.82 1.03 -14.95
CA PHE A 258 -12.61 -0.36 -14.64
C PHE A 258 -13.95 -1.02 -14.33
N SER A 259 -14.32 -2.00 -15.14
CA SER A 259 -15.40 -2.93 -14.79
C SER A 259 -14.86 -4.00 -13.84
N ILE A 260 -15.75 -4.61 -13.06
CA ILE A 260 -15.42 -5.79 -12.24
C ILE A 260 -14.71 -6.88 -13.07
N ARG A 261 -15.09 -7.07 -14.34
CA ARG A 261 -14.44 -8.05 -15.22
C ARG A 261 -12.96 -7.74 -15.48
N MET A 262 -12.58 -6.47 -15.59
CA MET A 262 -11.18 -6.07 -15.70
C MET A 262 -10.41 -6.33 -14.41
N ASN A 263 -10.99 -5.99 -13.25
CA ASN A 263 -10.41 -6.27 -11.94
C ASN A 263 -10.12 -7.77 -11.73
N MET A 264 -11.06 -8.63 -12.17
CA MET A 264 -10.90 -10.09 -12.11
C MET A 264 -9.67 -10.59 -12.85
N ILE A 265 -9.36 -10.03 -14.02
CA ILE A 265 -8.17 -10.43 -14.80
C ILE A 265 -6.90 -10.04 -14.08
N PHE A 266 -6.87 -8.87 -13.43
CA PHE A 266 -5.68 -8.40 -12.73
C PHE A 266 -5.56 -8.97 -11.32
N GLU A 267 -6.54 -9.72 -10.83
CA GLU A 267 -6.61 -10.23 -9.46
C GLU A 267 -5.47 -11.19 -9.08
N HIS A 268 -4.87 -11.90 -10.05
CA HIS A 268 -3.74 -12.78 -9.80
C HIS A 268 -2.38 -12.05 -9.76
N LEU A 269 -2.35 -10.78 -10.19
CA LEU A 269 -1.12 -9.99 -10.28
C LEU A 269 -0.70 -9.49 -8.90
N ARG A 270 0.58 -9.71 -8.58
CA ARG A 270 1.20 -9.27 -7.32
C ARG A 270 1.83 -7.89 -7.42
N LYS A 271 2.17 -7.46 -8.63
CA LYS A 271 2.85 -6.18 -8.88
C LYS A 271 2.33 -5.53 -10.16
N ILE A 272 1.94 -4.27 -10.09
CA ILE A 272 1.42 -3.51 -11.23
C ILE A 272 2.19 -2.20 -11.32
N HIS A 273 2.97 -2.01 -12.38
CA HIS A 273 3.61 -0.74 -12.67
C HIS A 273 2.65 0.14 -13.49
N ILE A 274 2.54 1.42 -13.17
CA ILE A 274 1.66 2.37 -13.86
C ILE A 274 2.50 3.51 -14.42
N TRP A 275 2.55 3.62 -15.74
CA TRP A 275 3.29 4.64 -16.48
C TRP A 275 2.34 5.50 -17.31
N TYR A 276 1.65 6.41 -16.64
CA TYR A 276 0.73 7.38 -17.24
C TYR A 276 1.32 8.78 -17.06
N TRP A 277 2.25 9.14 -17.95
CA TRP A 277 3.04 10.36 -17.81
C TRP A 277 2.20 11.65 -17.93
N ASN A 278 1.21 11.69 -18.83
CA ASN A 278 0.38 12.87 -19.11
C ASN A 278 -0.81 13.03 -18.14
N ASP A 279 -1.26 11.94 -17.52
CA ASP A 279 -2.43 11.95 -16.62
C ASP A 279 -2.13 11.21 -15.32
N LYS A 280 -1.34 11.87 -14.46
CA LYS A 280 -1.02 11.36 -13.12
C LYS A 280 -2.27 11.15 -12.26
N ALA A 281 -3.31 11.97 -12.44
CA ALA A 281 -4.55 11.84 -11.67
C ALA A 281 -5.29 10.55 -12.04
N LEU A 282 -5.33 10.20 -13.33
CA LEU A 282 -5.79 8.89 -13.78
C LEU A 282 -4.92 7.77 -13.23
N ALA A 283 -3.60 7.91 -13.27
CA ALA A 283 -2.66 6.92 -12.75
C ALA A 283 -2.92 6.58 -11.27
N PHE A 284 -3.13 7.59 -10.43
CA PHE A 284 -3.48 7.40 -9.02
C PHE A 284 -4.87 6.80 -8.81
N ARG A 285 -5.87 7.22 -9.59
CA ARG A 285 -7.20 6.59 -9.55
C ARG A 285 -7.13 5.10 -9.91
N LEU A 286 -6.37 4.76 -10.94
CA LEU A 286 -6.10 3.38 -11.33
C LEU A 286 -5.41 2.60 -10.21
N ALA A 287 -4.40 3.18 -9.57
CA ALA A 287 -3.72 2.56 -8.45
C ALA A 287 -4.67 2.23 -7.29
N ASN A 288 -5.60 3.15 -6.98
CA ASN A 288 -6.60 2.95 -5.93
C ASN A 288 -7.56 1.81 -6.28
N VAL A 289 -8.15 1.84 -7.49
CA VAL A 289 -9.07 0.78 -7.96
C VAL A 289 -8.38 -0.58 -7.99
N LEU A 290 -7.11 -0.63 -8.40
CA LEU A 290 -6.34 -1.86 -8.50
C LEU A 290 -5.72 -2.32 -7.19
N ASN A 291 -6.10 -1.73 -6.04
CA ASN A 291 -5.46 -1.88 -4.75
C ASN A 291 -4.03 -1.29 -4.72
N PRO A 292 -3.83 -0.17 -4.03
CA PRO A 292 -2.59 0.59 -4.11
C PRO A 292 -1.41 -0.10 -3.39
N HIS A 293 -1.61 -1.14 -2.58
CA HIS A 293 -0.53 -1.90 -1.95
C HIS A 293 0.33 -2.70 -2.94
N ARG A 294 -0.20 -3.00 -4.14
CA ARG A 294 0.51 -3.73 -5.19
C ARG A 294 0.87 -2.87 -6.41
N CYS A 295 0.57 -1.57 -6.34
CA CYS A 295 0.77 -0.64 -7.43
C CYS A 295 2.06 0.16 -7.24
N PHE A 296 2.80 0.35 -8.32
CA PHE A 296 4.06 1.08 -8.39
C PHE A 296 3.96 2.15 -9.47
N MET A 297 4.30 3.40 -9.13
CA MET A 297 4.20 4.54 -10.02
C MET A 297 5.53 4.78 -10.73
N ILE A 298 5.46 5.04 -12.03
CA ILE A 298 6.58 5.53 -12.83
C ILE A 298 6.33 7.01 -13.11
N THR A 299 7.14 7.88 -12.53
CA THR A 299 7.03 9.35 -12.66
C THR A 299 8.04 9.95 -13.64
N TYR A 300 8.46 9.16 -14.63
CA TYR A 300 9.39 9.62 -15.65
C TYR A 300 8.79 10.79 -16.45
N PRO A 301 9.58 11.81 -16.85
CA PRO A 301 9.05 13.05 -17.45
C PRO A 301 8.52 12.91 -18.88
N MET A 302 8.51 11.69 -19.43
CA MET A 302 8.01 11.37 -20.76
C MET A 302 7.39 9.96 -20.78
N ASN A 303 6.68 9.63 -21.86
CA ASN A 303 6.14 8.30 -22.10
C ASN A 303 7.24 7.29 -22.47
N ALA A 304 6.90 6.01 -22.53
CA ALA A 304 7.87 4.96 -22.84
C ALA A 304 8.33 5.01 -24.30
N TYR A 305 7.45 5.42 -25.21
CA TYR A 305 7.71 5.56 -26.64
C TYR A 305 8.78 6.63 -26.95
N THR A 306 8.59 7.85 -26.48
CA THR A 306 9.54 8.97 -26.59
C THR A 306 10.84 8.65 -25.86
N ALA A 307 10.76 8.02 -24.68
CA ALA A 307 11.94 7.58 -23.95
C ALA A 307 12.77 6.55 -24.75
N PHE A 308 12.09 5.58 -25.38
CA PHE A 308 12.74 4.56 -26.21
C PHE A 308 13.45 5.18 -27.42
N LYS A 309 12.76 6.06 -28.16
CA LYS A 309 13.34 6.76 -29.32
C LYS A 309 14.52 7.66 -28.97
N SER A 310 14.58 8.16 -27.74
CA SER A 310 15.65 9.03 -27.26
C SER A 310 16.81 8.26 -26.60
N GLY A 311 16.82 6.92 -26.68
CA GLY A 311 17.87 6.08 -26.11
C GLY A 311 17.86 5.95 -24.59
N HIS A 312 16.78 6.34 -23.91
CA HIS A 312 16.67 6.16 -22.46
C HIS A 312 16.40 4.69 -22.09
N SER A 313 17.03 4.23 -21.01
CA SER A 313 16.91 2.85 -20.54
C SER A 313 15.55 2.59 -19.86
N LEU A 314 14.57 2.07 -20.61
CA LEU A 314 13.25 1.72 -20.05
C LEU A 314 13.35 0.69 -18.91
N LYS A 315 14.34 -0.21 -18.94
CA LYS A 315 14.57 -1.17 -17.85
C LYS A 315 14.85 -0.44 -16.53
N THR A 316 15.72 0.57 -16.57
CA THR A 316 16.10 1.35 -15.40
C THR A 316 14.90 2.15 -14.89
N ILE A 317 14.19 2.83 -15.79
CA ILE A 317 12.99 3.62 -15.46
C ILE A 317 11.92 2.78 -14.76
N VAL A 318 11.65 1.57 -15.26
CA VAL A 318 10.68 0.65 -14.65
C VAL A 318 11.15 0.15 -13.29
N ASN A 319 12.45 -0.11 -13.13
CA ASN A 319 13.01 -0.57 -11.86
C ASN A 319 12.99 0.51 -10.78
N GLU A 320 13.10 1.79 -11.16
CA GLU A 320 13.03 2.96 -10.28
C GLU A 320 11.60 3.38 -9.89
N SER A 321 10.57 2.63 -10.32
CA SER A 321 9.20 2.89 -9.89
C SER A 321 9.04 2.84 -8.37
N PHE A 322 8.23 3.71 -7.78
CA PHE A 322 8.00 3.74 -6.33
C PHE A 322 6.62 3.18 -5.95
N ALA A 323 6.51 2.58 -4.78
CA ALA A 323 5.24 2.04 -4.27
C ALA A 323 4.22 3.16 -4.00
N VAL A 324 2.96 2.96 -4.38
CA VAL A 324 1.89 3.95 -4.18
C VAL A 324 1.60 4.16 -2.69
N ILE A 325 1.43 3.07 -1.93
CA ILE A 325 1.35 3.16 -0.48
C ILE A 325 2.76 3.12 0.10
N ASN A 326 3.14 4.22 0.74
CA ASN A 326 4.27 4.23 1.65
C ASN A 326 3.77 3.77 3.03
N LYS A 327 4.32 2.67 3.56
CA LYS A 327 3.97 2.12 4.89
C LYS A 327 4.21 3.09 6.05
N CYS A 328 4.89 4.20 5.81
CA CYS A 328 5.16 5.24 6.81
C CYS A 328 4.18 6.42 6.74
N ILE A 329 3.14 6.36 5.90
CA ILE A 329 2.16 7.45 5.72
C ILE A 329 0.75 6.88 5.90
N GLU A 330 0.06 7.32 6.93
CA GLU A 330 -1.32 6.96 7.24
C GLU A 330 -2.23 8.20 7.20
N GLN A 331 -3.54 8.00 6.96
CA GLN A 331 -4.52 9.09 6.92
C GLN A 331 -5.30 9.16 8.24
N PHE A 332 -5.84 10.34 8.57
CA PHE A 332 -6.57 10.56 9.82
C PHE A 332 -7.72 9.56 10.02
N ASP A 333 -8.44 9.23 8.95
CA ASP A 333 -9.59 8.31 9.02
C ASP A 333 -9.20 6.91 9.51
N THR A 334 -7.96 6.47 9.28
CA THR A 334 -7.45 5.17 9.74
C THR A 334 -7.39 5.07 11.26
N PHE A 335 -7.21 6.19 11.97
CA PHE A 335 -7.11 6.20 13.44
C PHE A 335 -8.35 6.78 14.13
N ARG A 336 -9.42 7.11 13.40
CA ARG A 336 -10.57 7.84 13.95
C ARG A 336 -11.21 7.13 15.14
N ASP A 337 -11.36 5.81 15.05
CA ASP A 337 -11.92 4.99 16.12
C ASP A 337 -10.94 4.81 17.28
N LEU A 338 -9.64 4.65 16.99
CA LEU A 338 -8.59 4.59 18.01
C LEU A 338 -8.52 5.89 18.83
N ILE A 339 -8.59 7.04 18.16
CA ILE A 339 -8.63 8.36 18.79
C ILE A 339 -9.91 8.49 19.63
N ARG A 340 -11.06 8.03 19.12
CA ARG A 340 -12.31 8.06 19.88
C ARG A 340 -12.21 7.26 21.17
N ASP A 341 -11.66 6.05 21.09
CA ASP A 341 -11.45 5.17 22.25
C ASP A 341 -10.47 5.80 23.25
N GLU A 342 -9.38 6.42 22.76
CA GLU A 342 -8.40 7.12 23.58
C GLU A 342 -9.02 8.31 24.32
N LEU A 343 -9.83 9.13 23.64
CA LEU A 343 -10.52 10.27 24.23
C LEU A 343 -11.56 9.86 25.29
N LEU A 344 -12.18 8.68 25.14
CA LEU A 344 -13.13 8.12 26.10
C LEU A 344 -12.43 7.52 27.32
N GLN A 345 -11.23 6.94 27.15
CA GLN A 345 -10.48 6.25 28.21
C GLN A 345 -9.41 7.14 28.87
N ARG A 346 -9.78 8.33 29.36
CA ARG A 346 -8.82 9.31 29.95
C ARG A 346 -7.93 8.75 31.08
N THR A 347 -8.40 7.76 31.84
CA THR A 347 -7.66 7.16 32.94
C THR A 347 -6.69 6.07 32.50
N ARG A 348 -6.85 5.49 31.30
CA ARG A 348 -5.97 4.41 30.81
C ARG A 348 -4.58 4.93 30.40
N PHE A 349 -4.47 6.23 30.08
CA PHE A 349 -3.22 6.89 29.69
C PHE A 349 -2.58 7.72 30.83
N ALA A 350 -3.17 7.71 32.02
CA ALA A 350 -2.53 8.26 33.20
C ALA A 350 -1.42 7.29 33.64
N GLY A 351 -0.21 7.81 33.87
CA GLY A 351 0.90 6.99 34.35
C GLY A 351 0.67 6.50 35.78
N LEU A 352 1.45 5.52 36.23
CA LEU A 352 1.44 5.07 37.62
C LEU A 352 1.81 6.26 38.52
N GLN A 353 0.87 6.70 39.35
CA GLN A 353 1.04 7.88 40.18
C GLN A 353 1.98 7.58 41.35
N TRP A 354 2.99 8.43 41.57
CA TRP A 354 3.87 8.26 42.72
C TRP A 354 3.14 8.55 44.03
N GLN A 355 3.29 7.67 45.02
CA GLN A 355 2.65 7.83 46.33
C GLN A 355 3.49 8.73 47.24
N ARG A 356 4.82 8.56 47.22
CA ARG A 356 5.78 9.34 48.00
C ARG A 356 6.01 10.75 47.45
N PHE A 357 5.58 11.04 46.22
CA PHE A 357 5.82 12.32 45.55
C PHE A 357 4.53 12.99 45.01
N PRO A 358 3.61 13.48 45.87
CA PRO A 358 2.33 14.05 45.43
C PRO A 358 2.48 15.23 44.46
N MET A 359 3.45 16.12 44.70
CA MET A 359 3.71 17.27 43.83
C MET A 359 4.24 16.84 42.45
N LEU A 360 5.09 15.82 42.40
CA LEU A 360 5.60 15.28 41.14
C LEU A 360 4.47 14.64 40.33
N THR A 361 3.60 13.88 40.99
CA THR A 361 2.37 13.32 40.41
C THR A 361 1.46 14.41 39.87
N GLN A 362 1.31 15.52 40.60
CA GLN A 362 0.49 16.65 40.15
C GLN A 362 1.00 17.26 38.85
N ILE A 363 2.33 17.41 38.71
CA ILE A 363 2.98 18.03 37.55
C ILE A 363 3.06 17.07 36.37
N LEU A 364 3.59 15.86 36.58
CA LEU A 364 3.92 14.90 35.51
C LEU A 364 2.81 13.87 35.24
N LYS A 365 1.82 13.75 36.13
CA LYS A 365 0.69 12.80 36.03
C LYS A 365 1.07 11.32 36.11
N GLY A 366 2.20 11.02 36.74
CA GLY A 366 2.67 9.65 36.98
C GLY A 366 3.70 9.14 35.98
N HIS A 367 4.23 7.94 36.24
CA HIS A 367 5.21 7.25 35.40
C HIS A 367 4.52 6.49 34.26
N ARG A 368 4.81 6.81 33.00
CA ARG A 368 4.19 6.15 31.82
C ARG A 368 5.16 5.22 31.09
N ALA A 369 4.61 4.15 30.54
CA ALA A 369 5.35 3.23 29.68
C ALA A 369 5.79 3.94 28.38
N GLY A 370 7.02 3.68 27.94
CA GLY A 370 7.59 4.26 26.72
C GLY A 370 8.20 5.66 26.87
N GLU A 371 8.08 6.30 28.04
CA GLU A 371 8.70 7.60 28.30
C GLU A 371 10.16 7.45 28.79
N LEU A 372 11.03 8.36 28.34
CA LEU A 372 12.40 8.51 28.85
C LEU A 372 12.47 9.73 29.77
N THR A 373 12.63 9.50 31.07
CA THR A 373 12.84 10.58 32.05
C THR A 373 14.34 10.80 32.27
N VAL A 374 14.81 12.03 32.03
CA VAL A 374 16.21 12.43 32.24
C VAL A 374 16.30 13.30 33.49
N LEU A 375 16.99 12.82 34.53
CA LEU A 375 17.27 13.58 35.74
C LEU A 375 18.67 14.21 35.67
N THR A 376 18.75 15.53 35.81
CA THR A 376 20.00 16.28 35.74
C THR A 376 20.18 17.23 36.93
N GLY A 377 21.42 17.59 37.23
CA GLY A 377 21.80 18.42 38.38
C GLY A 377 23.28 18.28 38.72
N SER A 378 23.82 19.19 39.54
CA SER A 378 25.23 19.17 39.97
C SER A 378 25.59 17.90 40.74
N THR A 379 26.88 17.58 40.81
CA THR A 379 27.36 16.45 41.65
C THR A 379 27.02 16.72 43.11
N GLY A 380 26.54 15.70 43.82
CA GLY A 380 26.17 15.81 45.23
C GLY A 380 24.80 16.44 45.51
N CYS A 381 24.03 16.89 44.51
CA CYS A 381 22.69 17.47 44.76
C CYS A 381 21.59 16.44 45.11
N GLY A 382 21.93 15.15 45.21
CA GLY A 382 21.00 14.09 45.61
C GLY A 382 20.32 13.33 44.48
N LYS A 383 20.79 13.40 43.22
CA LYS A 383 20.20 12.68 42.07
C LYS A 383 20.01 11.18 42.34
N THR A 384 21.06 10.50 42.79
CA THR A 384 21.02 9.07 43.07
C THR A 384 20.08 8.75 44.23
N THR A 385 20.07 9.60 45.26
CA THR A 385 19.16 9.46 46.41
C THR A 385 17.71 9.55 45.98
N PHE A 386 17.39 10.54 45.14
CA PHE A 386 16.06 10.71 44.57
C PHE A 386 15.67 9.53 43.67
N LEU A 387 16.53 9.11 42.75
CA LEU A 387 16.25 7.96 41.87
C LEU A 387 16.04 6.66 42.65
N SER A 388 16.75 6.49 43.77
CA SER A 388 16.58 5.34 44.65
C SER A 388 15.19 5.34 45.29
N GLU A 389 14.77 6.48 45.86
CA GLU A 389 13.46 6.66 46.48
C GLU A 389 12.31 6.53 45.45
N TYR A 390 12.51 7.13 44.27
CA TYR A 390 11.61 7.04 43.13
C TYR A 390 11.40 5.59 42.67
N SER A 391 12.48 4.82 42.57
CA SER A 391 12.41 3.41 42.16
C SER A 391 11.72 2.54 43.22
N LEU A 392 11.94 2.84 44.50
CA LEU A 392 11.27 2.15 45.61
C LEU A 392 9.77 2.42 45.63
N ASP A 393 9.34 3.65 45.37
CA ASP A 393 7.93 4.01 45.27
C ASP A 393 7.20 3.19 44.18
N LEU A 394 7.85 2.99 43.03
CA LEU A 394 7.32 2.15 41.94
C LEU A 394 7.27 0.67 42.34
N CYS A 395 8.34 0.14 42.94
CA CYS A 395 8.39 -1.24 43.41
C CYS A 395 7.36 -1.57 44.49
N LEU A 396 7.14 -0.65 45.43
CA LEU A 396 6.13 -0.78 46.49
C LEU A 396 4.71 -0.85 45.93
N GLN A 397 4.47 -0.24 44.77
CA GLN A 397 3.22 -0.33 44.03
C GLN A 397 3.14 -1.57 43.13
N GLY A 398 4.13 -2.46 43.18
CA GLY A 398 4.17 -3.72 42.44
C GLY A 398 4.76 -3.61 41.03
N LEU A 399 5.33 -2.47 40.64
CA LEU A 399 5.97 -2.31 39.33
C LEU A 399 7.39 -2.89 39.35
N SER A 400 7.63 -3.93 38.56
CA SER A 400 8.96 -4.51 38.38
C SER A 400 9.96 -3.45 37.90
N THR A 401 11.04 -3.27 38.64
CA THR A 401 12.02 -2.21 38.40
C THR A 401 13.42 -2.79 38.31
N LEU A 402 14.09 -2.57 37.18
CA LEU A 402 15.51 -2.87 36.99
C LEU A 402 16.33 -1.62 37.27
N PHE A 403 17.25 -1.68 38.23
CA PHE A 403 18.16 -0.58 38.55
C PHE A 403 19.57 -0.87 38.06
N GLY A 404 20.09 0.00 37.18
CA GLY A 404 21.48 -0.02 36.72
C GLY A 404 22.26 1.18 37.24
N SER A 405 23.43 0.94 37.84
CA SER A 405 24.37 2.00 38.21
C SER A 405 25.74 1.71 37.61
N PHE A 406 26.30 2.68 36.88
CA PHE A 406 27.63 2.57 36.28
C PHE A 406 28.72 3.26 37.13
N GLU A 407 28.31 4.06 38.12
CA GLU A 407 29.20 4.85 38.98
C GLU A 407 29.33 4.23 40.38
N ILE A 408 28.23 3.71 40.95
CA ILE A 408 28.18 3.22 42.33
C ILE A 408 27.96 1.71 42.33
N GLN A 409 28.77 0.99 43.13
CA GLN A 409 28.63 -0.46 43.31
C GLN A 409 27.24 -0.83 43.84
N THR A 410 26.65 -1.88 43.25
CA THR A 410 25.26 -2.32 43.51
C THR A 410 24.95 -2.53 44.99
N HIS A 411 25.83 -3.16 45.76
CA HIS A 411 25.59 -3.39 47.20
C HIS A 411 25.53 -2.09 48.02
N ARG A 412 26.27 -1.04 47.62
CA ARG A 412 26.22 0.27 48.29
C ARG A 412 24.91 0.99 48.00
N LEU A 413 24.44 0.86 46.77
CA LEU A 413 23.13 1.40 46.39
C LEU A 413 21.99 0.65 47.09
N ALA A 414 22.03 -0.69 47.10
CA ALA A 414 21.05 -1.51 47.81
C ALA A 414 21.00 -1.17 49.30
N LYS A 415 22.15 -0.89 49.93
CA LYS A 415 22.20 -0.37 51.31
C LYS A 415 21.43 0.95 51.46
N VAL A 416 21.62 1.90 50.55
CA VAL A 416 20.88 3.18 50.57
C VAL A 416 19.39 2.95 50.43
N MET A 417 18.97 2.13 49.46
CA MET A 417 17.58 1.80 49.21
C MET A 417 16.93 1.06 50.39
N LEU A 418 17.64 0.10 51.02
CA LEU A 418 17.14 -0.60 52.20
C LEU A 418 16.96 0.36 53.39
N THR A 419 17.90 1.31 53.55
CA THR A 419 17.79 2.35 54.58
C THR A 419 16.58 3.25 54.32
N GLN A 420 16.38 3.70 53.07
CA GLN A 420 15.21 4.45 52.62
C GLN A 420 13.89 3.69 52.79
N TYR A 421 13.90 2.39 52.51
CA TYR A 421 12.76 1.50 52.69
C TYR A 421 12.35 1.39 54.16
N SER A 422 13.33 1.21 55.05
CA SER A 422 13.08 1.09 56.49
C SER A 422 12.67 2.40 57.16
N GLY A 423 13.06 3.55 56.59
CA GLY A 423 12.91 4.86 57.23
C GLY A 423 13.77 5.06 58.48
N LEU A 424 14.67 4.12 58.80
CA LEU A 424 15.51 4.11 59.99
C LEU A 424 16.99 4.20 59.62
N ASN A 425 17.80 4.71 60.55
CA ASN A 425 19.25 4.55 60.46
C ASN A 425 19.63 3.12 60.89
N LEU A 426 19.62 2.18 59.95
CA LEU A 426 19.88 0.76 60.22
C LEU A 426 21.23 0.49 60.89
N SER A 427 22.24 1.34 60.69
CA SER A 427 23.53 1.21 61.39
C SER A 427 23.42 1.38 62.91
N LYS A 428 22.35 2.04 63.39
CA LYS A 428 22.03 2.19 64.83
C LYS A 428 20.96 1.19 65.32
N HIS A 429 20.32 0.47 64.40
CA HIS A 429 19.20 -0.44 64.66
C HIS A 429 19.43 -1.77 63.92
N MET A 430 20.56 -2.42 64.23
CA MET A 430 20.95 -3.68 63.58
C MET A 430 20.06 -4.86 63.98
N ASP A 431 19.37 -4.75 65.11
CA ASP A 431 18.40 -5.73 65.63
C ASP A 431 17.20 -5.95 64.69
N VAL A 432 16.82 -4.94 63.89
CA VAL A 432 15.70 -5.02 62.94
C VAL A 432 16.17 -5.25 61.49
N PHE A 433 17.48 -5.42 61.26
CA PHE A 433 18.05 -5.53 59.92
C PHE A 433 17.43 -6.68 59.12
N ASP A 434 17.46 -7.91 59.65
CA ASP A 434 16.98 -9.10 58.93
C ASP A 434 15.50 -8.98 58.55
N LYS A 435 14.68 -8.41 59.43
CA LYS A 435 13.27 -8.14 59.16
C LYS A 435 13.07 -7.25 57.94
N PHE A 436 13.79 -6.13 57.86
CA PHE A 436 13.65 -5.21 56.73
C PHE A 436 14.32 -5.76 55.46
N ALA A 437 15.41 -6.50 55.60
CA ALA A 437 16.07 -7.17 54.48
C ALA A 437 15.15 -8.22 53.83
N ASP A 438 14.48 -9.05 54.63
CA ASP A 438 13.52 -10.05 54.15
C ASP A 438 12.31 -9.42 53.48
N GLN A 439 11.85 -8.27 53.98
CA GLN A 439 10.75 -7.52 53.36
C GLN A 439 11.18 -6.88 52.04
N PHE A 440 12.37 -6.27 52.02
CA PHE A 440 12.96 -5.67 50.83
C PHE A 440 13.20 -6.71 49.73
N ALA A 441 13.65 -7.91 50.08
CA ALA A 441 13.88 -9.01 49.15
C ALA A 441 12.61 -9.50 48.43
N ARG A 442 11.41 -9.17 48.95
CA ARG A 442 10.12 -9.49 48.31
C ARG A 442 9.68 -8.45 47.29
N LEU A 443 10.34 -7.29 47.22
CA LEU A 443 10.02 -6.27 46.22
C LEU A 443 10.46 -6.76 44.83
N PRO A 444 9.74 -6.40 43.76
CA PRO A 444 10.13 -6.74 42.39
C PRO A 444 11.26 -5.82 41.89
N MET A 445 12.33 -5.69 42.68
CA MET A 445 13.49 -4.85 42.41
C MET A 445 14.68 -5.72 41.99
N PHE A 446 15.17 -5.47 40.78
CA PHE A 446 16.29 -6.18 40.18
C PHE A 446 17.47 -5.22 39.99
N PHE A 447 18.69 -5.73 40.07
CA PHE A 447 19.89 -4.91 39.94
C PHE A 447 20.78 -5.41 38.82
N MET A 448 21.28 -4.48 38.01
CA MET A 448 22.38 -4.79 37.09
C MET A 448 23.69 -4.88 37.89
N THR A 449 24.57 -5.78 37.46
CA THR A 449 25.88 -6.01 38.08
C THR A 449 27.00 -5.19 37.43
N PHE A 450 26.64 -4.22 36.58
CA PHE A 450 27.61 -3.35 35.91
C PHE A 450 28.29 -2.39 36.88
N HIS A 451 29.56 -2.12 36.61
CA HIS A 451 30.34 -1.12 37.34
C HIS A 451 31.48 -0.62 36.43
N GLY A 452 31.57 0.69 36.21
CA GLY A 452 32.55 1.28 35.31
C GLY A 452 32.13 1.25 33.85
N GLN A 453 33.11 1.28 32.95
CA GLN A 453 32.86 1.32 31.49
C GLN A 453 32.34 -0.02 30.99
N GLU A 454 31.21 0.01 30.29
CA GLU A 454 30.57 -1.16 29.68
C GLU A 454 30.14 -0.83 28.24
N SER A 455 30.08 -1.84 27.37
CA SER A 455 29.63 -1.62 25.99
C SER A 455 28.11 -1.41 25.94
N ILE A 456 27.68 -0.51 25.06
CA ILE A 456 26.26 -0.17 24.88
C ILE A 456 25.44 -1.42 24.52
N ASP A 457 25.95 -2.28 23.63
CA ASP A 457 25.26 -3.50 23.21
C ASP A 457 25.00 -4.46 24.37
N LYS A 458 25.97 -4.61 25.28
CA LYS A 458 25.83 -5.45 26.47
C LYS A 458 24.77 -4.89 27.43
N VAL A 459 24.71 -3.56 27.58
CA VAL A 459 23.69 -2.88 28.39
C VAL A 459 22.30 -3.08 27.79
N ILE A 460 22.12 -2.82 26.50
CA ILE A 460 20.83 -2.97 25.80
C ILE A 460 20.35 -4.42 25.85
N ASN A 461 21.22 -5.39 25.57
CA ASN A 461 20.87 -6.82 25.65
C ASN A 461 20.43 -7.22 27.06
N THR A 462 21.11 -6.70 28.09
CA THR A 462 20.75 -6.99 29.50
C THR A 462 19.41 -6.38 29.87
N MET A 463 19.12 -5.16 29.40
CA MET A 463 17.80 -4.53 29.57
C MET A 463 16.70 -5.32 28.85
N GLY A 464 16.97 -5.84 27.65
CA GLY A 464 16.02 -6.68 26.89
C GLY A 464 15.69 -8.01 27.58
N ASN A 465 16.67 -8.64 28.24
CA ASN A 465 16.47 -9.88 28.98
C ASN A 465 15.66 -9.70 30.28
N ALA A 466 15.59 -8.48 30.81
CA ALA A 466 14.84 -8.18 32.04
C ALA A 466 13.31 -8.06 31.82
N LEU A 467 12.83 -8.28 30.59
CA LEU A 467 11.41 -8.29 30.23
C LEU A 467 10.74 -9.68 30.43
N PHE A 468 11.46 -10.69 30.92
CA PHE A 468 10.98 -12.05 31.15
C PHE A 468 10.95 -12.47 32.61
#